data_AF-A0A803Q212-F1
#
_entry.id   AF-A0A803Q212-F1
#
_cell.length_a   1.000
_cell.length_b   1.000
_cell.length_c   1.000
_cell.angle_alpha   90.00
_cell.angle_beta   90.00
_cell.angle_gamma   90.00
#
_symmetry.space_group_name_H-M   'P 1'
#
loop_
_entity.id
_entity.type
_entity.pdbx_description
1 polymer ?
#
loop_
_entity_poly.entity_id
_entity_poly.type
_entity_poly.pdbx_seq_one_letter_code
_entity_poly.pdbx_strand_id
1 'polypeptide(L)'
;MGSKHGNQLTSYLTLMMMVMVSALSVPEISAQNIFTLSSSEPTGSSLIDQRSNVSDPMDQPDDTVRVDPLDHFKKYRGGYDITNKHYWSSTIFTGVYGYVPGLLWLVCGILYGSFSLAKMVWYRNRKSEKLNKRSPCHRQCYLWPILLAIFFTLLAIVTSGVVLGGNARFHSEAKTVVDIVINTANEASETIYNTTGAMKVVRDNLEASGINNEAEVFLTSTSQELDLEAADIYRQAKKNRHKIDKGLKIVFIVTTMTITLNLAAVIALSVSGILRLQRALRLLIMLCWFLTVLCWLFFGIYFFLNKFVGDTCTALENFQRNPYNNSLSSILPCDELISARSVLHDVSAGIHNIVNEVNANISVMQSSNGISICNPFSDPPAYQYQPENCPSNTIRIGDIPKVLKVFTCSDANSMTCGNGQFSISDSDYQTVESYTNSIQNLLNAYPGMENLVECQLVKDAFSEILVKHCKPMKKFVHMVWASMVLLSLIMVTLVLLWTIRDHHEISHHFSDGGSVGPHSSPADMLELGNATKQVKDNTNHTSI
;
A
#
# COMPACT_ATOMS: atom_id res chain seq x y z
N MET A 1 -29.30 52.81 11.19
CA MET A 1 -28.18 51.89 11.47
C MET A 1 -28.36 50.60 10.68
N GLY A 2 -27.29 49.98 10.14
CA GLY A 2 -27.48 48.83 9.23
C GLY A 2 -26.24 48.05 8.78
N SER A 3 -25.10 48.13 9.49
CA SER A 3 -23.92 47.30 9.20
C SER A 3 -23.34 46.70 10.48
N LYS A 4 -23.83 45.51 10.85
CA LYS A 4 -23.24 44.65 11.88
C LYS A 4 -23.22 43.17 11.48
N HIS A 5 -24.27 42.66 10.83
CA HIS A 5 -24.34 41.24 10.41
C HIS A 5 -23.34 40.87 9.30
N GLY A 6 -23.09 41.74 8.31
CA GLY A 6 -22.13 41.46 7.23
C GLY A 6 -20.71 41.22 7.76
N ASN A 7 -20.21 42.15 8.58
CA ASN A 7 -18.88 42.07 9.18
C ASN A 7 -18.77 40.93 10.22
N GLN A 8 -19.85 40.59 10.93
CA GLN A 8 -19.90 39.40 11.79
C GLN A 8 -19.71 38.13 10.96
N LEU A 9 -20.41 37.95 9.84
CA LEU A 9 -20.33 36.73 9.03
C LEU A 9 -18.96 36.58 8.35
N THR A 10 -18.37 37.65 7.81
CA THR A 10 -17.00 37.58 7.27
C THR A 10 -15.97 37.34 8.37
N SER A 11 -16.13 37.94 9.55
CA SER A 11 -15.28 37.65 10.71
C SER A 11 -15.39 36.20 11.18
N TYR A 12 -16.59 35.60 11.15
CA TYR A 12 -16.77 34.18 11.45
C TYR A 12 -16.16 33.27 10.37
N LEU A 13 -16.21 33.64 9.09
CA LEU A 13 -15.52 32.90 8.04
C LEU A 13 -14.00 33.00 8.17
N THR A 14 -13.44 34.18 8.43
CA THR A 14 -11.98 34.32 8.64
C THR A 14 -11.54 33.65 9.94
N LEU A 15 -12.35 33.67 11.00
CA LEU A 15 -12.08 32.95 12.23
C LEU A 15 -12.13 31.43 12.02
N MET A 16 -13.12 30.90 11.29
CA MET A 16 -13.19 29.46 10.98
C MET A 16 -12.07 29.02 10.03
N MET A 17 -11.73 29.83 9.02
CA MET A 17 -10.58 29.56 8.17
C MET A 17 -9.27 29.62 8.97
N MET A 18 -9.09 30.59 9.88
CA MET A 18 -7.90 30.62 10.74
C MET A 18 -7.88 29.46 11.74
N VAL A 19 -8.99 29.07 12.36
CA VAL A 19 -9.07 27.90 13.27
C VAL A 19 -8.76 26.60 12.51
N MET A 20 -9.27 26.43 11.29
CA MET A 20 -8.91 25.29 10.43
C MET A 20 -7.44 25.32 10.02
N VAL A 21 -6.88 26.48 9.68
CA VAL A 21 -5.44 26.65 9.37
C VAL A 21 -4.57 26.40 10.61
N SER A 22 -5.00 26.82 11.81
CA SER A 22 -4.33 26.51 13.08
C SER A 22 -4.42 25.03 13.45
N ALA A 23 -5.49 24.32 13.06
CA ALA A 23 -5.54 22.87 13.17
C ALA A 23 -4.65 22.15 12.13
N LEU A 24 -4.45 22.76 10.96
CA LEU A 24 -3.60 22.27 9.87
C LEU A 24 -2.10 22.54 10.07
N SER A 25 -1.70 23.48 10.94
CA SER A 25 -0.29 23.73 11.26
C SER A 25 0.25 22.85 12.40
N VAL A 26 -0.60 22.14 13.15
CA VAL A 26 -0.16 21.15 14.17
C VAL A 26 0.67 20.00 13.54
N PRO A 27 0.28 19.41 12.40
CA PRO A 27 1.15 18.48 11.66
C PRO A 27 2.44 19.11 11.15
N GLU A 28 2.41 20.39 10.74
CA GLU A 28 3.55 21.09 10.13
C GLU A 28 4.68 21.33 11.14
N ILE A 29 4.34 21.68 12.38
CA ILE A 29 5.27 21.75 13.52
C ILE A 29 5.93 20.38 13.78
N SER A 30 5.20 19.27 13.61
CA SER A 30 5.76 17.92 13.75
C SER A 30 6.68 17.51 12.60
N ALA A 31 6.57 18.16 11.43
CA ALA A 31 7.42 17.92 10.27
C ALA A 31 8.71 18.76 10.34
N GLN A 32 8.63 20.03 10.77
CA GLN A 32 9.81 20.91 10.89
C GLN A 32 10.80 20.45 11.95
N ASN A 33 10.33 19.95 13.11
CA ASN A 33 11.20 19.45 14.18
C ASN A 33 12.02 18.19 13.79
N ILE A 34 11.71 17.53 12.66
CA ILE A 34 12.47 16.38 12.14
C ILE A 34 13.58 16.85 11.17
N PHE A 35 13.44 18.03 10.57
CA PHE A 35 14.38 18.52 9.53
C PHE A 35 15.63 19.22 10.08
N THR A 36 15.69 19.47 11.40
CA THR A 36 16.79 20.19 12.07
C THR A 36 17.77 19.28 12.83
N LEU A 37 17.67 17.96 12.66
CA LEU A 37 18.43 16.96 13.45
C LEU A 37 19.26 15.96 12.60
N SER A 38 19.72 16.39 11.41
CA SER A 38 20.67 15.64 10.56
C SER A 38 21.56 16.55 9.69
N SER A 39 22.35 17.45 10.28
CA SER A 39 23.38 18.22 9.55
C SER A 39 24.52 18.75 10.44
N SER A 40 25.42 17.86 10.86
CA SER A 40 26.71 18.24 11.44
C SER A 40 27.76 17.14 11.19
N GLU A 41 28.79 17.46 10.42
CA GLU A 41 29.94 16.59 10.19
C GLU A 41 30.85 16.49 11.43
N PRO A 42 31.67 15.42 11.57
CA PRO A 42 32.43 15.17 12.79
C PRO A 42 33.73 15.98 12.87
N THR A 43 33.88 16.77 13.95
CA THR A 43 35.17 17.33 14.38
C THR A 43 35.72 16.49 15.52
N GLY A 44 36.85 15.82 15.34
CA GLY A 44 37.40 14.88 16.34
C GLY A 44 38.44 15.51 17.28
N SER A 45 38.50 15.03 18.53
CA SER A 45 39.74 14.84 19.30
C SER A 45 39.51 14.29 20.71
N SER A 46 40.21 13.19 21.07
CA SER A 46 40.62 12.78 22.45
C SER A 46 39.57 12.55 23.56
N LEU A 47 39.80 11.78 24.63
CA LEU A 47 40.70 10.65 24.97
C LEU A 47 40.21 10.10 26.34
N ILE A 48 40.13 8.77 26.54
CA ILE A 48 40.16 8.07 27.86
C ILE A 48 38.93 8.38 28.77
N ASP A 49 38.19 7.43 29.37
CA ASP A 49 38.71 6.31 30.19
C ASP A 49 37.80 5.04 30.31
N GLN A 50 38.45 4.03 30.87
CA GLN A 50 38.14 2.68 31.35
C GLN A 50 36.71 2.26 31.83
N ARG A 51 36.11 1.34 31.05
CA ARG A 51 35.66 -0.02 31.47
C ARG A 51 34.56 -0.20 32.54
N SER A 52 33.40 -0.67 32.08
CA SER A 52 32.62 -1.72 32.77
C SER A 52 31.97 -2.67 31.75
N ASN A 53 32.05 -3.98 31.97
CA ASN A 53 31.43 -4.97 31.08
C ASN A 53 29.94 -5.13 31.41
N VAL A 54 29.07 -4.56 30.57
CA VAL A 54 27.70 -5.06 30.36
C VAL A 54 27.55 -5.28 28.86
N SER A 55 26.98 -6.41 28.47
CA SER A 55 26.66 -6.70 27.07
C SER A 55 25.38 -5.97 26.68
N ASP A 56 25.44 -4.63 26.56
CA ASP A 56 24.35 -3.86 25.99
C ASP A 56 24.11 -4.35 24.55
N PRO A 57 22.90 -4.81 24.19
CA PRO A 57 22.56 -4.97 22.79
C PRO A 57 22.61 -3.58 22.16
N MET A 58 23.24 -3.45 20.99
CA MET A 58 23.03 -2.27 20.14
C MET A 58 21.64 -2.35 19.50
N ASP A 59 20.62 -2.22 20.33
CA ASP A 59 19.30 -1.80 19.91
C ASP A 59 19.46 -0.43 19.25
N GLN A 60 19.46 -0.40 17.91
CA GLN A 60 19.01 0.76 17.17
C GLN A 60 17.50 0.55 16.98
N PRO A 61 16.65 0.98 17.94
CA PRO A 61 15.23 0.68 17.90
C PRO A 61 14.62 1.27 16.64
N ASP A 62 13.77 0.48 16.00
CA ASP A 62 12.83 0.95 14.99
C ASP A 62 11.81 1.86 15.69
N ASP A 63 12.16 3.15 15.87
CA ASP A 63 11.59 4.14 16.81
C ASP A 63 10.18 4.63 16.42
N THR A 64 9.31 3.66 16.22
CA THR A 64 7.93 3.70 15.75
C THR A 64 6.96 4.16 16.84
N VAL A 65 7.34 5.21 17.58
CA VAL A 65 6.63 5.71 18.77
C VAL A 65 5.27 6.30 18.39
N ARG A 66 4.22 5.51 18.55
CA ARG A 66 2.84 5.84 18.14
C ARG A 66 1.83 5.56 19.24
N VAL A 67 0.73 6.29 19.26
CA VAL A 67 -0.37 6.03 20.20
C VAL A 67 -1.15 4.80 19.75
N ASP A 68 -1.35 3.82 20.63
CA ASP A 68 -2.18 2.65 20.39
C ASP A 68 -3.54 2.75 21.12
N PRO A 69 -4.67 2.84 20.41
CA PRO A 69 -6.00 2.75 21.02
C PRO A 69 -6.31 1.42 21.73
N LEU A 70 -5.63 0.33 21.36
CA LEU A 70 -5.91 -1.02 21.88
C LEU A 70 -5.25 -1.26 23.25
N ASP A 71 -4.07 -0.70 23.50
CA ASP A 71 -3.51 -0.53 24.85
C ASP A 71 -3.75 0.88 25.40
N HIS A 72 -5.01 1.26 25.59
CA HIS A 72 -5.42 2.40 26.42
C HIS A 72 -4.81 3.76 26.03
N PHE A 73 -4.49 3.97 24.75
CA PHE A 73 -3.77 5.15 24.23
C PHE A 73 -2.33 5.32 24.77
N LYS A 74 -1.70 4.24 25.28
CA LYS A 74 -0.26 4.22 25.55
C LYS A 74 0.55 4.32 24.25
N LYS A 75 1.85 4.60 24.39
CA LYS A 75 2.78 4.63 23.27
C LYS A 75 3.28 3.22 22.94
N TYR A 76 2.88 2.69 21.79
CA TYR A 76 3.52 1.56 21.14
C TYR A 76 5.00 1.89 20.83
N ARG A 77 5.86 0.89 20.98
CA ARG A 77 7.33 0.98 20.79
C ARG A 77 7.94 -0.31 20.19
N GLY A 78 7.12 -1.24 19.71
CA GLY A 78 7.55 -2.60 19.35
C GLY A 78 8.17 -2.78 17.97
N GLY A 79 8.48 -1.70 17.25
CA GLY A 79 8.96 -1.77 15.86
C GLY A 79 7.89 -2.16 14.85
N TYR A 80 8.32 -2.42 13.62
CA TYR A 80 7.52 -3.01 12.56
C TYR A 80 7.21 -4.49 12.85
N ASP A 81 5.98 -4.82 13.24
CA ASP A 81 5.55 -6.22 13.46
C ASP A 81 4.15 -6.47 12.89
N ILE A 82 4.09 -7.13 11.72
CA ILE A 82 2.82 -7.43 11.04
C ILE A 82 1.99 -8.53 11.71
N THR A 83 2.54 -9.26 12.69
CA THR A 83 1.80 -10.26 13.47
C THR A 83 1.06 -9.61 14.66
N ASN A 84 1.60 -8.51 15.17
CA ASN A 84 1.15 -7.86 16.38
C ASN A 84 -0.05 -6.94 16.17
N LYS A 85 -1.12 -7.16 16.94
CA LYS A 85 -2.36 -6.38 16.90
C LYS A 85 -2.15 -4.92 17.30
N HIS A 86 -1.20 -4.64 18.19
CA HIS A 86 -0.87 -3.29 18.67
C HIS A 86 -0.10 -2.47 17.62
N TYR A 87 0.71 -3.12 16.78
CA TYR A 87 1.31 -2.47 15.59
C TYR A 87 0.22 -2.02 14.61
N TRP A 88 -0.71 -2.91 14.24
CA TRP A 88 -1.80 -2.57 13.32
C TRP A 88 -2.71 -1.48 13.87
N SER A 89 -3.11 -1.59 15.14
CA SER A 89 -3.96 -0.62 15.82
C SER A 89 -3.33 0.78 15.86
N SER A 90 -2.08 0.89 16.36
CA SER A 90 -1.37 2.17 16.44
C SER A 90 -1.02 2.78 15.08
N THR A 91 -0.70 1.94 14.08
CA THR A 91 -0.36 2.41 12.74
C THR A 91 -1.61 2.90 11.99
N ILE A 92 -2.74 2.18 12.06
CA ILE A 92 -4.03 2.64 11.51
C ILE A 92 -4.50 3.92 12.21
N PHE A 93 -4.29 4.05 13.52
CA PHE A 93 -4.65 5.24 14.29
C PHE A 93 -3.92 6.52 13.82
N THR A 94 -2.77 6.41 13.13
CA THR A 94 -2.12 7.59 12.53
C THR A 94 -3.02 8.33 11.52
N GLY A 95 -4.00 7.66 10.92
CA GLY A 95 -5.01 8.27 10.04
C GLY A 95 -6.05 9.15 10.75
N VAL A 96 -6.02 9.28 12.08
CA VAL A 96 -6.96 10.07 12.91
C VAL A 96 -7.14 11.51 12.41
N TYR A 97 -6.09 12.11 11.85
CA TYR A 97 -6.12 13.46 11.26
C TYR A 97 -7.10 13.59 10.08
N GLY A 98 -7.43 12.50 9.38
CA GLY A 98 -8.49 12.47 8.38
C GLY A 98 -9.83 12.00 8.94
N TYR A 99 -9.81 10.98 9.81
CA TYR A 99 -11.03 10.37 10.35
C TYR A 99 -11.85 11.34 11.23
N VAL A 100 -11.20 12.16 12.06
CA VAL A 100 -11.90 13.09 12.97
C VAL A 100 -12.58 14.24 12.20
N PRO A 101 -11.90 14.98 11.29
CA PRO A 101 -12.57 15.98 10.45
C PRO A 101 -13.68 15.37 9.58
N GLY A 102 -13.48 14.17 9.03
CA GLY A 102 -14.51 13.45 8.28
C GLY A 102 -15.76 13.15 9.11
N LEU A 103 -15.60 12.68 10.34
CA LEU A 103 -16.71 12.41 11.26
C LEU A 103 -17.44 13.69 11.70
N LEU A 104 -16.69 14.75 12.06
CA LEU A 104 -17.26 16.06 12.42
C LEU A 104 -18.06 16.65 11.24
N TRP A 105 -17.51 16.59 10.03
CA TRP A 105 -18.19 17.03 8.81
C TRP A 105 -19.45 16.20 8.53
N LEU A 106 -19.41 14.88 8.73
CA LEU A 106 -20.58 14.00 8.61
C LEU A 106 -21.71 14.40 9.58
N VAL A 107 -21.38 14.66 10.86
CA VAL A 107 -22.38 15.08 11.86
C VAL A 107 -23.01 16.42 11.48
N CYS A 108 -22.20 17.42 11.10
CA CYS A 108 -22.70 18.70 10.60
C CYS A 108 -23.61 18.54 9.36
N GLY A 109 -23.27 17.60 8.46
CA GLY A 109 -24.07 17.29 7.27
C GLY A 109 -25.41 16.63 7.58
N ILE A 110 -25.48 15.76 8.57
CA ILE A 110 -26.73 15.13 9.04
C ILE A 110 -27.64 16.20 9.69
N LEU A 111 -27.09 17.10 10.50
CA LEU A 111 -27.84 18.21 11.10
C LEU A 111 -28.38 19.19 10.04
N TYR A 112 -27.53 19.62 9.10
CA TYR A 112 -27.94 20.52 8.01
C TYR A 112 -28.93 19.85 7.05
N GLY A 113 -28.70 18.58 6.69
CA GLY A 113 -29.53 17.80 5.79
C GLY A 113 -30.91 17.50 6.37
N SER A 114 -30.99 17.08 7.64
CA SER A 114 -32.26 16.82 8.31
C SER A 114 -33.10 18.10 8.47
N PHE A 115 -32.49 19.22 8.86
CA PHE A 115 -33.16 20.54 8.86
C PHE A 115 -33.67 20.93 7.47
N SER A 116 -32.86 20.75 6.43
CA SER A 116 -33.22 21.07 5.03
C SER A 116 -34.36 20.18 4.51
N LEU A 117 -34.36 18.90 4.84
CA LEU A 117 -35.42 17.95 4.49
C LEU A 117 -36.71 18.24 5.24
N ALA A 118 -36.65 18.50 6.55
CA ALA A 118 -37.82 18.89 7.35
C ALA A 118 -38.47 20.17 6.80
N LYS A 119 -37.65 21.18 6.46
CA LYS A 119 -38.09 22.40 5.79
C LYS A 119 -38.78 22.08 4.46
N MET A 120 -38.17 21.25 3.60
CA MET A 120 -38.73 20.87 2.30
C MET A 120 -40.07 20.13 2.41
N VAL A 121 -40.24 19.24 3.40
CA VAL A 121 -41.50 18.53 3.65
C VAL A 121 -42.59 19.49 4.16
N TRP A 122 -42.25 20.39 5.08
CA TRP A 122 -43.19 21.37 5.63
C TRP A 122 -43.75 22.32 4.55
N TYR A 123 -42.89 22.84 3.66
CA TYR A 123 -43.35 23.65 2.52
C TYR A 123 -44.11 22.83 1.46
N ARG A 124 -43.82 21.53 1.29
CA ARG A 124 -44.60 20.67 0.39
C ARG A 124 -46.05 20.50 0.85
N ASN A 125 -46.29 20.51 2.17
CA ASN A 125 -47.64 20.44 2.74
C ASN A 125 -48.37 21.81 2.73
N ARG A 126 -47.64 22.94 2.77
CA ARG A 126 -48.21 24.30 2.62
C ARG A 126 -48.38 24.70 1.15
N LYS A 127 -49.26 24.02 0.43
CA LYS A 127 -49.56 24.29 -0.98
C LYS A 127 -50.55 25.47 -1.20
N SER A 128 -50.21 26.67 -0.69
CA SER A 128 -50.82 27.94 -1.11
C SER A 128 -49.99 29.14 -0.65
N GLU A 129 -49.23 29.76 -1.55
CA GLU A 129 -49.57 31.09 -2.08
C GLU A 129 -48.74 31.42 -3.34
N LYS A 130 -48.96 32.59 -3.95
CA LYS A 130 -48.69 32.84 -5.37
C LYS A 130 -47.22 33.23 -5.67
N LEU A 131 -46.75 32.85 -6.85
CA LEU A 131 -45.66 33.57 -7.50
C LEU A 131 -46.11 35.02 -7.78
N ASN A 132 -45.45 36.00 -7.18
CA ASN A 132 -44.65 37.01 -7.90
C ASN A 132 -44.32 38.24 -7.05
N LYS A 133 -43.02 38.52 -6.90
CA LYS A 133 -42.39 39.73 -7.44
C LYS A 133 -40.87 39.56 -7.49
N ARG A 134 -40.20 40.39 -8.30
CA ARG A 134 -38.75 40.37 -8.51
C ARG A 134 -38.18 41.72 -8.10
N SER A 135 -37.78 41.84 -6.84
CA SER A 135 -37.10 43.01 -6.27
C SER A 135 -35.63 43.04 -6.74
N PRO A 136 -35.11 44.17 -7.27
CA PRO A 136 -33.75 44.23 -7.84
C PRO A 136 -32.70 44.70 -6.82
N CYS A 137 -32.11 43.78 -6.05
CA CYS A 137 -31.01 44.13 -5.14
C CYS A 137 -29.63 44.05 -5.82
N HIS A 138 -29.04 45.23 -6.01
CA HIS A 138 -27.68 45.61 -6.41
C HIS A 138 -26.70 44.57 -7.00
N ARG A 139 -26.25 44.86 -8.23
CA ARG A 139 -25.39 44.05 -9.13
C ARG A 139 -24.01 43.66 -8.56
N GLN A 140 -23.48 44.39 -7.58
CA GLN A 140 -22.07 44.34 -7.20
C GLN A 140 -21.71 43.19 -6.24
N CYS A 141 -22.58 42.86 -5.28
CA CYS A 141 -22.27 41.86 -4.24
C CYS A 141 -22.32 40.41 -4.72
N TYR A 142 -22.85 40.15 -5.93
CA TYR A 142 -23.16 38.80 -6.40
C TYR A 142 -22.05 38.14 -7.25
N LEU A 143 -21.12 38.92 -7.80
CA LEU A 143 -20.09 38.40 -8.71
C LEU A 143 -18.92 37.75 -7.96
N TRP A 144 -18.48 38.34 -6.85
CA TRP A 144 -17.34 37.85 -6.08
C TRP A 144 -17.45 36.38 -5.62
N PRO A 145 -18.55 35.91 -5.00
CA PRO A 145 -18.67 34.50 -4.60
C PRO A 145 -18.75 33.54 -5.81
N ILE A 146 -19.20 34.01 -6.99
CA ILE A 146 -19.22 33.20 -8.21
C ILE A 146 -17.81 33.05 -8.78
N LEU A 147 -17.04 34.14 -8.85
CA LEU A 147 -15.62 34.11 -9.27
C LEU A 147 -14.78 33.24 -8.33
N LEU A 148 -15.01 33.34 -7.02
CA LEU A 148 -14.34 32.53 -6.01
C LEU A 148 -14.70 31.04 -6.13
N ALA A 149 -15.97 30.70 -6.39
CA ALA A 149 -16.38 29.33 -6.66
C ALA A 149 -15.73 28.76 -7.94
N ILE A 150 -15.65 29.54 -9.02
CA ILE A 150 -14.97 29.15 -10.26
C ILE A 150 -13.47 28.91 -10.02
N PHE A 151 -12.80 29.78 -9.26
CA PHE A 151 -11.40 29.59 -8.88
C PHE A 151 -11.19 28.28 -8.09
N PHE A 152 -12.02 28.02 -7.09
CA PHE A 152 -11.95 26.78 -6.31
C PHE A 152 -12.29 25.52 -7.15
N THR A 153 -13.17 25.59 -8.15
CA THR A 153 -13.42 24.42 -9.02
C THR A 153 -12.27 24.13 -9.98
N LEU A 154 -11.58 25.16 -10.48
CA LEU A 154 -10.32 24.97 -11.23
C LEU A 154 -9.24 24.31 -10.35
N LEU A 155 -9.10 24.72 -9.09
CA LEU A 155 -8.22 24.05 -8.14
C LEU A 155 -8.66 22.60 -7.85
N ALA A 156 -9.97 22.35 -7.73
CA ALA A 156 -10.50 20.99 -7.54
C ALA A 156 -10.20 20.08 -8.73
N ILE A 157 -10.30 20.58 -9.98
CA ILE A 157 -9.94 19.86 -11.20
C ILE A 157 -8.46 19.47 -11.18
N VAL A 158 -7.55 20.44 -10.95
CA VAL A 158 -6.10 20.19 -10.91
C VAL A 158 -5.75 19.20 -9.79
N THR A 159 -6.29 19.41 -8.58
CA THR A 159 -5.99 18.57 -7.42
C THR A 159 -6.52 17.14 -7.61
N SER A 160 -7.72 16.97 -8.19
CA SER A 160 -8.25 15.64 -8.55
C SER A 160 -7.35 14.91 -9.55
N GLY A 161 -6.75 15.62 -10.50
CA GLY A 161 -5.76 15.06 -11.43
C GLY A 161 -4.51 14.55 -10.71
N VAL A 162 -3.99 15.29 -9.72
CA VAL A 162 -2.85 14.88 -8.89
C VAL A 162 -3.20 13.65 -8.05
N VAL A 163 -4.38 13.61 -7.42
CA VAL A 163 -4.86 12.44 -6.66
C VAL A 163 -4.92 11.20 -7.54
N LEU A 164 -5.54 11.29 -8.73
CA LEU A 164 -5.70 10.15 -9.64
C LEU A 164 -4.35 9.65 -10.17
N GLY A 165 -3.45 10.56 -10.58
CA GLY A 165 -2.10 10.21 -11.03
C GLY A 165 -1.24 9.57 -9.94
N GLY A 166 -1.29 10.13 -8.73
CA GLY A 166 -0.61 9.57 -7.55
C GLY A 166 -1.15 8.19 -7.17
N ASN A 167 -2.47 8.00 -7.18
CA ASN A 167 -3.12 6.73 -6.83
C ASN A 167 -2.78 5.62 -7.84
N ALA A 168 -2.84 5.92 -9.14
CA ALA A 168 -2.46 4.97 -10.19
C ALA A 168 -0.99 4.55 -10.09
N ARG A 169 -0.08 5.50 -9.81
CA ARG A 169 1.33 5.20 -9.60
C ARG A 169 1.56 4.39 -8.32
N PHE A 170 1.02 4.82 -7.19
CA PHE A 170 1.11 4.07 -5.93
C PHE A 170 0.59 2.63 -6.05
N HIS A 171 -0.56 2.43 -6.70
CA HIS A 171 -1.11 1.09 -6.94
C HIS A 171 -0.17 0.22 -7.80
N SER A 172 0.45 0.80 -8.83
CA SER A 172 1.42 0.10 -9.68
C SER A 172 2.67 -0.31 -8.90
N GLU A 173 3.32 0.61 -8.18
CA GLU A 173 4.53 0.30 -7.40
C GLU A 173 4.24 -0.73 -6.30
N ALA A 174 3.14 -0.55 -5.54
CA ALA A 174 2.72 -1.48 -4.49
C ALA A 174 2.43 -2.88 -5.04
N LYS A 175 1.89 -2.98 -6.26
CA LYS A 175 1.68 -4.27 -6.92
C LYS A 175 3.01 -4.91 -7.32
N THR A 176 3.95 -4.16 -7.91
CA THR A 176 5.27 -4.71 -8.27
C THR A 176 6.01 -5.28 -7.06
N VAL A 177 5.96 -4.61 -5.91
CA VAL A 177 6.56 -5.14 -4.65
C VAL A 177 5.89 -6.45 -4.21
N VAL A 178 4.57 -6.58 -4.36
CA VAL A 178 3.83 -7.83 -4.08
C VAL A 178 4.10 -8.91 -5.14
N ASP A 179 4.40 -8.54 -6.38
CA ASP A 179 4.83 -9.45 -7.43
C ASP A 179 6.24 -9.99 -7.14
N ILE A 180 7.21 -9.15 -6.75
CA ILE A 180 8.57 -9.56 -6.33
C ILE A 180 8.51 -10.56 -5.16
N VAL A 181 7.89 -10.18 -4.03
CA VAL A 181 7.85 -11.01 -2.82
C VAL A 181 7.22 -12.39 -3.07
N ILE A 182 6.22 -12.50 -3.95
CA ILE A 182 5.62 -13.80 -4.29
C ILE A 182 6.47 -14.59 -5.27
N ASN A 183 7.18 -13.94 -6.20
CA ASN A 183 8.11 -14.64 -7.08
C ASN A 183 9.24 -15.28 -6.27
N THR A 184 9.85 -14.56 -5.32
CA THR A 184 10.86 -15.11 -4.39
C THR A 184 10.33 -16.29 -3.56
N ALA A 185 9.08 -16.22 -3.10
CA ALA A 185 8.46 -17.34 -2.37
C ALA A 185 8.18 -18.56 -3.26
N ASN A 186 7.82 -18.36 -4.54
CA ASN A 186 7.68 -19.46 -5.51
C ASN A 186 9.06 -20.07 -5.83
N GLU A 187 10.07 -19.25 -6.05
CA GLU A 187 11.45 -19.64 -6.38
C GLU A 187 12.12 -20.43 -5.24
N ALA A 188 11.89 -20.04 -3.99
CA ALA A 188 12.28 -20.82 -2.82
C ALA A 188 11.53 -22.18 -2.78
N SER A 189 10.22 -22.20 -3.05
CA SER A 189 9.44 -23.46 -3.10
C SER A 189 9.92 -24.40 -4.22
N GLU A 190 10.20 -23.86 -5.41
CA GLU A 190 10.70 -24.59 -6.58
C GLU A 190 12.12 -25.12 -6.34
N THR A 191 12.99 -24.33 -5.71
CA THR A 191 14.31 -24.75 -5.23
C THR A 191 14.21 -25.95 -4.29
N ILE A 192 13.29 -25.91 -3.32
CA ILE A 192 13.08 -27.04 -2.40
C ILE A 192 12.55 -28.26 -3.17
N TYR A 193 11.57 -28.13 -4.06
CA TYR A 193 11.07 -29.28 -4.85
C TYR A 193 12.12 -29.90 -5.77
N ASN A 194 13.01 -29.10 -6.37
CA ASN A 194 14.13 -29.62 -7.16
C ASN A 194 15.13 -30.37 -6.25
N THR A 195 15.34 -29.89 -5.03
CA THR A 195 16.16 -30.53 -4.00
C THR A 195 15.56 -31.85 -3.52
N THR A 196 14.30 -31.88 -3.08
CA THR A 196 13.64 -33.11 -2.63
C THR A 196 13.47 -34.11 -3.76
N GLY A 197 13.30 -33.65 -5.01
CA GLY A 197 13.36 -34.46 -6.22
C GLY A 197 14.70 -35.19 -6.35
N ALA A 198 15.83 -34.49 -6.22
CA ALA A 198 17.15 -35.11 -6.24
C ALA A 198 17.33 -36.11 -5.08
N MET A 199 16.92 -35.76 -3.85
CA MET A 199 17.01 -36.63 -2.67
C MET A 199 16.22 -37.94 -2.84
N LYS A 200 15.03 -37.90 -3.45
CA LYS A 200 14.21 -39.08 -3.73
C LYS A 200 14.91 -40.04 -4.71
N VAL A 201 15.53 -39.51 -5.77
CA VAL A 201 16.29 -40.34 -6.73
C VAL A 201 17.53 -40.96 -6.08
N VAL A 202 18.20 -40.27 -5.15
CA VAL A 202 19.29 -40.86 -4.35
C VAL A 202 18.77 -42.00 -3.48
N ARG A 203 17.65 -41.82 -2.77
CA ARG A 203 17.00 -42.88 -1.96
C ARG A 203 16.64 -44.09 -2.81
N ASP A 204 15.96 -43.91 -3.94
CA ASP A 204 15.48 -45.01 -4.79
C ASP A 204 16.63 -45.89 -5.29
N ASN A 205 17.81 -45.29 -5.50
CA ASN A 205 19.03 -46.00 -5.89
C ASN A 205 19.75 -46.69 -4.72
N LEU A 206 19.60 -46.19 -3.48
CA LEU A 206 20.08 -46.89 -2.27
C LEU A 206 19.23 -48.13 -1.97
N GLU A 207 17.89 -48.01 -2.09
CA GLU A 207 16.95 -49.14 -1.99
C GLU A 207 17.30 -50.22 -3.03
N ALA A 208 17.44 -49.84 -4.31
CA ALA A 208 17.80 -50.75 -5.39
C ALA A 208 19.19 -51.40 -5.22
N SER A 209 20.13 -50.73 -4.53
CA SER A 209 21.45 -51.27 -4.20
C SER A 209 21.47 -52.16 -2.95
N GLY A 210 20.41 -52.14 -2.13
CA GLY A 210 20.36 -52.78 -0.82
C GLY A 210 21.30 -52.16 0.22
N ILE A 211 21.64 -50.87 0.08
CA ILE A 211 22.66 -50.20 0.90
C ILE A 211 22.02 -49.29 1.96
N ASN A 212 22.22 -49.68 3.23
CA ASN A 212 22.01 -48.88 4.44
C ASN A 212 20.62 -48.20 4.62
N ASN A 213 19.70 -48.92 5.25
CA ASN A 213 18.37 -48.47 5.66
C ASN A 213 18.36 -47.14 6.43
N GLU A 214 19.42 -46.78 7.18
CA GLU A 214 19.44 -45.54 7.97
C GLU A 214 19.47 -44.29 7.08
N ALA A 215 20.24 -44.32 6.00
CA ALA A 215 20.30 -43.23 5.01
C ALA A 215 19.00 -43.12 4.20
N GLU A 216 18.42 -44.27 3.83
CA GLU A 216 17.13 -44.35 3.13
C GLU A 216 15.98 -43.73 3.97
N VAL A 217 15.89 -44.08 5.25
CA VAL A 217 14.90 -43.54 6.19
C VAL A 217 15.10 -42.04 6.41
N PHE A 218 16.35 -41.58 6.58
CA PHE A 218 16.65 -40.15 6.72
C PHE A 218 16.23 -39.35 5.48
N LEU A 219 16.68 -39.76 4.29
CA LEU A 219 16.30 -39.11 3.02
C LEU A 219 14.79 -39.11 2.79
N THR A 220 14.10 -40.18 3.17
CA THR A 220 12.64 -40.27 3.08
C THR A 220 11.95 -39.26 4.00
N SER A 221 12.35 -39.20 5.27
CA SER A 221 11.76 -38.27 6.24
C SER A 221 12.02 -36.81 5.84
N THR A 222 13.28 -36.45 5.57
CA THR A 222 13.66 -35.07 5.25
C THR A 222 13.06 -34.60 3.92
N SER A 223 13.02 -35.45 2.88
CA SER A 223 12.41 -35.06 1.61
C SER A 223 10.87 -34.94 1.67
N GLN A 224 10.20 -35.64 2.59
CA GLN A 224 8.78 -35.46 2.86
C GLN A 224 8.49 -34.19 3.68
N GLU A 225 9.33 -33.90 4.69
CA GLU A 225 9.20 -32.70 5.53
C GLU A 225 9.43 -31.41 4.72
N LEU A 226 10.49 -31.38 3.91
CA LEU A 226 10.78 -30.28 2.99
C LEU A 226 9.68 -30.09 1.91
N ASP A 227 9.08 -31.17 1.40
CA ASP A 227 7.93 -31.10 0.48
C ASP A 227 6.71 -30.41 1.13
N LEU A 228 6.46 -30.68 2.42
CA LEU A 228 5.34 -30.10 3.18
C LEU A 228 5.56 -28.61 3.45
N GLU A 229 6.77 -28.21 3.82
CA GLU A 229 7.12 -26.79 4.00
C GLU A 229 7.09 -26.03 2.68
N ALA A 230 7.66 -26.57 1.59
CA ALA A 230 7.53 -25.98 0.25
C ALA A 230 6.06 -25.83 -0.18
N ALA A 231 5.22 -26.81 0.18
CA ALA A 231 3.79 -26.75 -0.11
C ALA A 231 3.07 -25.65 0.69
N ASP A 232 3.37 -25.45 1.99
CA ASP A 232 2.74 -24.36 2.74
C ASP A 232 3.33 -22.99 2.41
N ILE A 233 4.64 -22.84 2.16
CA ILE A 233 5.23 -21.59 1.65
C ILE A 233 4.50 -21.15 0.38
N TYR A 234 4.40 -22.03 -0.63
CA TYR A 234 3.67 -21.76 -1.86
C TYR A 234 2.19 -21.41 -1.61
N ARG A 235 1.51 -22.19 -0.76
CA ARG A 235 0.08 -22.03 -0.46
C ARG A 235 -0.20 -20.74 0.31
N GLN A 236 0.61 -20.41 1.31
CA GLN A 236 0.56 -19.22 2.14
C GLN A 236 0.85 -17.98 1.29
N ALA A 237 1.91 -17.99 0.48
CA ALA A 237 2.23 -16.94 -0.48
C ALA A 237 1.04 -16.69 -1.42
N LYS A 238 0.54 -17.72 -2.12
CA LYS A 238 -0.59 -17.62 -3.06
C LYS A 238 -1.89 -17.13 -2.41
N LYS A 239 -2.18 -17.58 -1.18
CA LYS A 239 -3.33 -17.17 -0.35
C LYS A 239 -3.23 -15.71 0.11
N ASN A 240 -2.04 -15.26 0.49
CA ASN A 240 -1.80 -13.88 0.91
C ASN A 240 -1.75 -12.91 -0.27
N ARG A 241 -1.13 -13.30 -1.40
CA ARG A 241 -1.20 -12.59 -2.69
C ARG A 241 -2.63 -12.23 -3.06
N HIS A 242 -3.54 -13.20 -3.03
CA HIS A 242 -4.95 -12.96 -3.39
C HIS A 242 -5.64 -11.96 -2.46
N LYS A 243 -5.35 -12.00 -1.15
CA LYS A 243 -5.87 -11.00 -0.20
C LYS A 243 -5.32 -9.60 -0.48
N ILE A 244 -4.01 -9.49 -0.71
CA ILE A 244 -3.31 -8.21 -0.87
C ILE A 244 -3.66 -7.54 -2.20
N ASP A 245 -3.62 -8.27 -3.34
CA ASP A 245 -4.06 -7.75 -4.64
C ASP A 245 -5.52 -7.27 -4.58
N LYS A 246 -6.41 -8.07 -3.99
CA LYS A 246 -7.82 -7.70 -3.80
C LYS A 246 -7.97 -6.44 -2.93
N GLY A 247 -7.18 -6.31 -1.86
CA GLY A 247 -7.15 -5.12 -1.01
C GLY A 247 -6.67 -3.87 -1.76
N LEU A 248 -5.51 -3.94 -2.39
CA LEU A 248 -4.94 -2.85 -3.20
C LEU A 248 -5.89 -2.43 -4.33
N LYS A 249 -6.52 -3.40 -5.02
CA LYS A 249 -7.48 -3.17 -6.09
C LYS A 249 -8.78 -2.52 -5.59
N ILE A 250 -9.28 -2.90 -4.40
CA ILE A 250 -10.43 -2.23 -3.77
C ILE A 250 -10.08 -0.77 -3.43
N VAL A 251 -8.95 -0.51 -2.77
CA VAL A 251 -8.53 0.86 -2.42
C VAL A 251 -8.33 1.71 -3.68
N PHE A 252 -7.67 1.17 -4.71
CA PHE A 252 -7.47 1.85 -5.99
C PHE A 252 -8.81 2.20 -6.68
N ILE A 253 -9.73 1.24 -6.81
CA ILE A 253 -11.01 1.44 -7.50
C ILE A 253 -11.92 2.40 -6.72
N VAL A 254 -12.13 2.20 -5.42
CA VAL A 254 -13.10 3.01 -4.66
C VAL A 254 -12.59 4.45 -4.49
N THR A 255 -11.27 4.66 -4.33
CA THR A 255 -10.69 6.02 -4.36
C THR A 255 -10.91 6.66 -5.74
N THR A 256 -10.57 5.96 -6.82
CA THR A 256 -10.75 6.47 -8.19
C THR A 256 -12.20 6.86 -8.48
N MET A 257 -13.16 6.00 -8.14
CA MET A 257 -14.60 6.26 -8.32
C MET A 257 -15.11 7.41 -7.44
N THR A 258 -14.59 7.55 -6.22
CA THR A 258 -14.93 8.68 -5.34
C THR A 258 -14.46 10.00 -5.94
N ILE A 259 -13.26 10.03 -6.51
CA ILE A 259 -12.65 11.26 -7.05
C ILE A 259 -13.25 11.66 -8.40
N THR A 260 -13.54 10.71 -9.29
CA THR A 260 -14.26 11.02 -10.54
C THR A 260 -15.69 11.49 -10.27
N LEU A 261 -16.39 10.89 -9.30
CA LEU A 261 -17.72 11.32 -8.87
C LEU A 261 -17.69 12.70 -8.16
N ASN A 262 -16.67 12.97 -7.35
CA ASN A 262 -16.43 14.29 -6.75
C ASN A 262 -16.24 15.37 -7.84
N LEU A 263 -15.32 15.13 -8.77
CA LEU A 263 -15.02 16.02 -9.90
C LEU A 263 -16.28 16.33 -10.73
N ALA A 264 -17.05 15.30 -11.09
CA ALA A 264 -18.31 15.46 -11.80
C ALA A 264 -19.35 16.25 -11.00
N ALA A 265 -19.49 15.96 -9.69
CA ALA A 265 -20.42 16.67 -8.81
C ALA A 265 -20.06 18.14 -8.64
N VAL A 266 -18.78 18.49 -8.52
CA VAL A 266 -18.26 19.88 -8.40
C VAL A 266 -18.55 20.71 -9.66
N ILE A 267 -18.33 20.11 -10.84
CA ILE A 267 -18.64 20.75 -12.12
C ILE A 267 -20.16 20.95 -12.25
N ALA A 268 -20.95 19.90 -11.99
CA ALA A 268 -22.41 19.97 -12.04
C ALA A 268 -23.01 20.96 -11.04
N LEU A 269 -22.46 21.05 -9.82
CA LEU A 269 -22.84 22.00 -8.77
C LEU A 269 -22.66 23.44 -9.26
N SER A 270 -21.51 23.72 -9.86
CA SER A 270 -21.15 25.05 -10.34
C SER A 270 -22.01 25.49 -11.53
N VAL A 271 -22.21 24.61 -12.51
CA VAL A 271 -23.11 24.86 -13.65
C VAL A 271 -24.55 25.06 -13.17
N SER A 272 -25.06 24.20 -12.29
CA SER A 272 -26.42 24.31 -11.73
C SER A 272 -26.63 25.60 -10.94
N GLY A 273 -25.60 26.07 -10.23
CA GLY A 273 -25.61 27.31 -9.46
C GLY A 273 -25.46 28.59 -10.29
N ILE A 274 -24.86 28.51 -11.48
CA ILE A 274 -24.88 29.58 -12.49
C ILE A 274 -26.25 29.64 -13.16
N LEU A 275 -26.77 28.49 -13.60
CA LEU A 275 -28.08 28.36 -14.26
C LEU A 275 -29.29 28.50 -13.31
N ARG A 276 -29.06 28.57 -11.99
CA ARG A 276 -30.07 28.72 -10.92
C ARG A 276 -31.08 27.57 -10.80
N LEU A 277 -30.69 26.33 -11.14
CA LEU A 277 -31.54 25.15 -10.95
C LEU A 277 -31.61 24.74 -9.46
N GLN A 278 -32.34 25.50 -8.65
CA GLN A 278 -32.39 25.37 -7.18
C GLN A 278 -32.65 23.93 -6.67
N ARG A 279 -33.48 23.13 -7.34
CA ARG A 279 -33.73 21.72 -6.94
C ARG A 279 -32.52 20.81 -7.20
N ALA A 280 -31.82 21.01 -8.32
CA ALA A 280 -30.59 20.27 -8.62
C ALA A 280 -29.44 20.73 -7.72
N LEU A 281 -29.30 22.05 -7.52
CA LEU A 281 -28.31 22.67 -6.64
C LEU A 281 -28.35 22.05 -5.23
N ARG A 282 -29.53 21.97 -4.59
CA ARG A 282 -29.65 21.39 -3.24
C ARG A 282 -29.31 19.89 -3.17
N LEU A 283 -29.64 19.12 -4.21
CA LEU A 283 -29.24 17.69 -4.28
C LEU A 283 -27.72 17.55 -4.48
N LEU A 284 -27.12 18.39 -5.32
CA LEU A 284 -25.67 18.40 -5.58
C LEU A 284 -24.88 18.89 -4.36
N ILE A 285 -25.41 19.83 -3.56
CA ILE A 285 -24.84 20.22 -2.26
C ILE A 285 -24.78 19.01 -1.33
N MET A 286 -25.88 18.27 -1.16
CA MET A 286 -25.91 17.08 -0.29
C MET A 286 -24.96 15.97 -0.79
N LEU A 287 -24.88 15.76 -2.11
CA LEU A 287 -23.93 14.81 -2.71
C LEU A 287 -22.47 15.24 -2.47
N CYS A 288 -22.13 16.50 -2.75
CA CYS A 288 -20.79 17.04 -2.51
C CYS A 288 -20.41 16.96 -1.02
N TRP A 289 -21.37 17.19 -0.11
CA TRP A 289 -21.14 17.03 1.33
C TRP A 289 -20.70 15.60 1.68
N PHE A 290 -21.44 14.59 1.21
CA PHE A 290 -21.09 13.18 1.43
C PHE A 290 -19.75 12.80 0.81
N LEU A 291 -19.48 13.24 -0.43
CA LEU A 291 -18.20 12.99 -1.09
C LEU A 291 -17.03 13.67 -0.37
N THR A 292 -17.26 14.80 0.30
CA THR A 292 -16.25 15.46 1.16
C THR A 292 -15.89 14.60 2.38
N VAL A 293 -16.86 13.91 3.00
CA VAL A 293 -16.59 12.93 4.07
C VAL A 293 -15.69 11.81 3.55
N LEU A 294 -16.00 11.26 2.37
CA LEU A 294 -15.17 10.22 1.77
C LEU A 294 -13.74 10.71 1.48
N CYS A 295 -13.56 11.96 1.01
CA CYS A 295 -12.22 12.53 0.79
C CYS A 295 -11.41 12.61 2.09
N TRP A 296 -12.04 13.03 3.20
CA TRP A 296 -11.40 13.04 4.53
C TRP A 296 -11.04 11.62 5.03
N LEU A 297 -11.90 10.63 4.82
CA LEU A 297 -11.61 9.23 5.15
C LEU A 297 -10.45 8.67 4.32
N PHE A 298 -10.43 8.92 3.01
CA PHE A 298 -9.33 8.49 2.14
C PHE A 298 -8.02 9.20 2.48
N PHE A 299 -8.02 10.49 2.84
CA PHE A 299 -6.82 11.15 3.38
C PHE A 299 -6.27 10.36 4.58
N GLY A 300 -7.11 10.00 5.56
CA GLY A 300 -6.69 9.18 6.70
C GLY A 300 -6.09 7.84 6.30
N ILE A 301 -6.68 7.14 5.31
CA ILE A 301 -6.17 5.87 4.77
C ILE A 301 -4.81 6.04 4.09
N TYR A 302 -4.64 7.02 3.19
CA TYR A 302 -3.36 7.24 2.51
C TYR A 302 -2.27 7.80 3.45
N PHE A 303 -2.64 8.52 4.52
CA PHE A 303 -1.70 8.93 5.56
C PHE A 303 -1.21 7.73 6.40
N PHE A 304 -2.13 6.81 6.76
CA PHE A 304 -1.79 5.52 7.34
C PHE A 304 -0.85 4.71 6.43
N LEU A 305 -1.18 4.57 5.14
CA LEU A 305 -0.34 3.85 4.17
C LEU A 305 1.03 4.51 4.01
N ASN A 306 1.12 5.84 4.07
CA ASN A 306 2.39 6.58 4.06
C ASN A 306 3.28 6.28 5.28
N LYS A 307 2.69 6.02 6.45
CA LYS A 307 3.43 5.56 7.63
C LYS A 307 3.83 4.09 7.50
N PHE A 308 2.88 3.20 7.17
CA PHE A 308 3.15 1.77 6.95
C PHE A 308 4.26 1.52 5.92
N VAL A 309 4.23 2.18 4.76
CA VAL A 309 5.29 2.09 3.72
C VAL A 309 6.63 2.64 4.23
N GLY A 310 6.60 3.68 5.07
CA GLY A 310 7.81 4.17 5.72
C GLY A 310 8.44 3.11 6.62
N ASP A 311 7.63 2.49 7.48
CA ASP A 311 8.07 1.48 8.44
C ASP A 311 8.54 0.20 7.73
N THR A 312 7.79 -0.31 6.74
CA THR A 312 8.21 -1.45 5.90
C THR A 312 9.57 -1.19 5.26
N CYS A 313 9.79 -0.01 4.67
CA CYS A 313 11.06 0.30 4.01
C CYS A 313 12.24 0.44 5.01
N THR A 314 12.01 1.00 6.22
CA THR A 314 13.02 1.02 7.28
C THR A 314 13.34 -0.39 7.78
N ALA A 315 12.32 -1.24 7.95
CA ALA A 315 12.51 -2.61 8.40
C ALA A 315 13.25 -3.47 7.36
N LEU A 316 12.96 -3.30 6.07
CA LEU A 316 13.73 -3.89 4.97
C LEU A 316 15.19 -3.38 4.94
N GLU A 317 15.44 -2.09 5.20
CA GLU A 317 16.79 -1.53 5.28
C GLU A 317 17.57 -2.11 6.47
N ASN A 318 16.92 -2.26 7.63
CA ASN A 318 17.51 -2.90 8.80
C ASN A 318 17.86 -4.37 8.55
N PHE A 319 17.00 -5.12 7.84
CA PHE A 319 17.29 -6.49 7.40
C PHE A 319 18.53 -6.57 6.51
N GLN A 320 18.72 -5.64 5.56
CA GLN A 320 19.94 -5.60 4.73
C GLN A 320 21.22 -5.34 5.55
N ARG A 321 21.13 -4.58 6.64
CA ARG A 321 22.26 -4.30 7.54
C ARG A 321 22.57 -5.47 8.48
N ASN A 322 21.54 -6.17 8.98
CA ASN A 322 21.69 -7.33 9.86
C ASN A 322 20.49 -8.29 9.70
N PRO A 323 20.58 -9.31 8.82
CA PRO A 323 19.44 -10.19 8.53
C PRO A 323 19.06 -11.13 9.69
N TYR A 324 19.94 -11.30 10.68
CA TYR A 324 19.77 -12.28 11.78
C TYR A 324 19.30 -11.66 13.11
N ASN A 325 19.32 -10.34 13.24
CA ASN A 325 18.72 -9.63 14.38
C ASN A 325 18.06 -8.33 13.90
N ASN A 326 16.81 -8.45 13.44
CA ASN A 326 15.96 -7.34 13.01
C ASN A 326 14.47 -7.69 13.16
N SER A 327 13.58 -6.73 12.88
CA SER A 327 12.12 -6.89 13.06
C SER A 327 11.43 -7.83 12.06
N LEU A 328 12.12 -8.31 11.01
CA LEU A 328 11.63 -9.35 10.10
C LEU A 328 12.13 -10.76 10.49
N SER A 329 13.04 -10.93 11.44
CA SER A 329 13.54 -12.26 11.84
C SER A 329 12.43 -13.19 12.38
N SER A 330 11.36 -12.63 12.95
CA SER A 330 10.14 -13.38 13.35
C SER A 330 9.22 -13.79 12.19
N ILE A 331 9.56 -13.41 10.96
CA ILE A 331 8.79 -13.63 9.72
C ILE A 331 9.62 -14.45 8.71
N LEU A 332 10.95 -14.40 8.81
CA LEU A 332 11.93 -15.02 7.93
C LEU A 332 12.97 -15.75 8.78
N PRO A 333 12.93 -17.10 8.89
CA PRO A 333 13.83 -17.89 9.74
C PRO A 333 15.24 -18.06 9.14
N CYS A 334 15.82 -16.97 8.61
CA CYS A 334 17.12 -16.98 7.97
C CYS A 334 18.30 -17.20 8.95
N ASP A 335 18.04 -17.15 10.25
CA ASP A 335 18.93 -17.62 11.32
C ASP A 335 18.87 -19.16 11.46
N GLU A 336 17.68 -19.77 11.46
CA GLU A 336 17.52 -21.24 11.47
C GLU A 336 18.16 -21.86 10.22
N LEU A 337 18.00 -21.25 9.04
CA LEU A 337 18.60 -21.73 7.79
C LEU A 337 20.14 -21.76 7.81
N ILE A 338 20.83 -20.96 8.65
CA ILE A 338 22.30 -21.06 8.79
C ILE A 338 22.72 -22.46 9.26
N SER A 339 21.90 -23.14 10.07
CA SER A 339 22.22 -24.48 10.59
C SER A 339 22.39 -25.51 9.47
N ALA A 340 21.71 -25.32 8.33
CA ALA A 340 21.85 -26.18 7.15
C ALA A 340 23.16 -25.96 6.38
N ARG A 341 23.95 -24.90 6.66
CA ARG A 341 25.23 -24.64 5.98
C ARG A 341 26.24 -25.77 6.23
N SER A 342 26.28 -26.38 7.42
CA SER A 342 27.18 -27.52 7.66
C SER A 342 26.76 -28.73 6.83
N VAL A 343 25.47 -29.02 6.72
CA VAL A 343 24.95 -30.12 5.88
C VAL A 343 25.29 -29.90 4.41
N LEU A 344 25.18 -28.66 3.91
CA LEU A 344 25.56 -28.32 2.54
C LEU A 344 27.08 -28.45 2.29
N HIS A 345 27.91 -28.10 3.29
CA HIS A 345 29.37 -28.26 3.26
C HIS A 345 29.80 -29.73 3.32
N ASP A 346 29.14 -30.56 4.14
CA ASP A 346 29.34 -32.02 4.18
C ASP A 346 28.99 -32.66 2.82
N VAL A 347 27.93 -32.18 2.15
CA VAL A 347 27.56 -32.61 0.80
C VAL A 347 28.59 -32.19 -0.26
N SER A 348 29.08 -30.94 -0.24
CA SER A 348 30.09 -30.49 -1.20
C SER A 348 31.44 -31.20 -1.01
N ALA A 349 31.87 -31.37 0.25
CA ALA A 349 33.04 -32.18 0.61
C ALA A 349 32.88 -33.65 0.16
N GLY A 350 31.70 -34.24 0.38
CA GLY A 350 31.38 -35.60 -0.05
C GLY A 350 31.52 -35.80 -1.55
N ILE A 351 30.90 -34.93 -2.37
CA ILE A 351 31.00 -35.01 -3.83
C ILE A 351 32.44 -34.75 -4.30
N HIS A 352 33.13 -33.76 -3.74
CA HIS A 352 34.53 -33.46 -4.05
C HIS A 352 35.43 -34.67 -3.82
N ASN A 353 35.29 -35.35 -2.68
CA ASN A 353 36.08 -36.53 -2.35
C ASN A 353 35.79 -37.71 -3.29
N ILE A 354 34.50 -37.98 -3.59
CA ILE A 354 34.09 -39.05 -4.52
C ILE A 354 34.68 -38.82 -5.92
N VAL A 355 34.61 -37.59 -6.46
CA VAL A 355 35.17 -37.31 -7.79
C VAL A 355 36.69 -37.46 -7.81
N ASN A 356 37.38 -37.03 -6.76
CA ASN A 356 38.83 -37.20 -6.66
C ASN A 356 39.25 -38.67 -6.54
N GLU A 357 38.52 -39.49 -5.79
CA GLU A 357 38.77 -40.94 -5.69
C GLU A 357 38.58 -41.65 -7.03
N VAL A 358 37.48 -41.34 -7.75
CA VAL A 358 37.24 -41.91 -9.08
C VAL A 358 38.31 -41.46 -10.08
N ASN A 359 38.71 -40.18 -10.09
CA ASN A 359 39.81 -39.69 -10.93
C ASN A 359 41.14 -40.36 -10.60
N ALA A 360 41.46 -40.57 -9.32
CA ALA A 360 42.68 -41.30 -8.92
C ALA A 360 42.66 -42.74 -9.46
N ASN A 361 41.56 -43.47 -9.28
CA ASN A 361 41.40 -44.83 -9.78
C ASN A 361 41.46 -44.92 -11.32
N ILE A 362 40.84 -43.97 -12.04
CA ILE A 362 40.96 -43.86 -13.51
C ILE A 362 42.42 -43.64 -13.93
N SER A 363 43.16 -42.76 -13.25
CA SER A 363 44.57 -42.48 -13.58
C SER A 363 45.49 -43.69 -13.41
N VAL A 364 45.17 -44.58 -12.47
CA VAL A 364 45.88 -45.85 -12.26
C VAL A 364 45.54 -46.88 -13.34
N MET A 365 44.29 -46.92 -13.81
CA MET A 365 43.86 -47.85 -14.87
C MET A 365 44.23 -47.39 -16.29
N GLN A 366 44.32 -46.08 -16.54
CA GLN A 366 44.50 -45.50 -17.87
C GLN A 366 45.75 -44.61 -17.95
N SER A 367 46.94 -45.24 -17.91
CA SER A 367 48.25 -44.59 -17.88
C SER A 367 48.66 -43.75 -19.10
N SER A 368 47.74 -43.47 -20.03
CA SER A 368 48.00 -42.70 -21.26
C SER A 368 46.78 -42.02 -21.91
N ASN A 369 45.55 -42.29 -21.49
CA ASN A 369 44.35 -41.63 -22.01
C ASN A 369 43.87 -40.55 -21.02
N GLY A 370 43.81 -39.29 -21.47
CA GLY A 370 43.48 -38.12 -20.64
C GLY A 370 41.99 -37.99 -20.23
N ILE A 371 41.35 -39.10 -19.86
CA ILE A 371 39.99 -39.12 -19.32
C ILE A 371 40.03 -38.61 -17.88
N SER A 372 39.37 -37.48 -17.63
CA SER A 372 39.24 -36.87 -16.30
C SER A 372 37.82 -36.34 -16.13
N ILE A 373 37.23 -36.63 -14.97
CA ILE A 373 35.91 -36.14 -14.56
C ILE A 373 36.11 -34.78 -13.89
N CYS A 374 35.30 -33.77 -14.25
CA CYS A 374 35.37 -32.50 -13.54
C CYS A 374 34.88 -32.67 -12.09
N ASN A 375 35.72 -32.24 -11.15
CA ASN A 375 35.29 -31.91 -9.80
C ASN A 375 34.82 -30.44 -9.80
N PRO A 376 33.52 -30.15 -9.63
CA PRO A 376 33.01 -28.78 -9.68
C PRO A 376 33.14 -28.04 -8.34
N PHE A 377 33.86 -28.59 -7.36
CA PHE A 377 34.07 -27.99 -6.04
C PHE A 377 35.55 -27.71 -5.80
N SER A 378 35.85 -26.53 -5.23
CA SER A 378 37.22 -26.12 -4.88
C SER A 378 37.90 -27.08 -3.90
N ASP A 379 39.23 -27.01 -3.82
CA ASP A 379 40.02 -27.75 -2.84
C ASP A 379 39.62 -27.47 -1.36
N PRO A 380 39.99 -28.37 -0.42
CA PRO A 380 39.78 -28.17 1.00
C PRO A 380 40.51 -26.91 1.52
N PRO A 381 39.98 -26.21 2.56
CA PRO A 381 38.79 -26.56 3.34
C PRO A 381 37.48 -25.95 2.79
N ALA A 382 37.53 -25.24 1.66
CA ALA A 382 36.47 -24.34 1.25
C ALA A 382 35.31 -25.03 0.51
N TYR A 383 35.61 -26.04 -0.32
CA TYR A 383 34.62 -26.81 -1.12
C TYR A 383 33.54 -25.95 -1.81
N GLN A 384 33.93 -24.79 -2.33
CA GLN A 384 33.02 -23.86 -3.00
C GLN A 384 32.63 -24.40 -4.38
N TYR A 385 31.35 -24.28 -4.74
CA TYR A 385 30.87 -24.68 -6.06
C TYR A 385 31.35 -23.70 -7.14
N GLN A 386 32.17 -24.20 -8.06
CA GLN A 386 32.86 -23.44 -9.11
C GLN A 386 32.85 -24.21 -10.45
N PRO A 387 31.67 -24.54 -11.01
CA PRO A 387 31.55 -25.35 -12.24
C PRO A 387 32.18 -24.71 -13.48
N GLU A 388 32.40 -23.40 -13.48
CA GLU A 388 33.14 -22.66 -14.51
C GLU A 388 34.65 -22.96 -14.52
N ASN A 389 35.21 -23.48 -13.42
CA ASN A 389 36.60 -23.92 -13.38
C ASN A 389 36.82 -25.31 -14.02
N CYS A 390 35.75 -26.01 -14.45
CA CYS A 390 35.85 -27.24 -15.23
C CYS A 390 36.51 -27.00 -16.61
N PRO A 391 37.68 -27.59 -16.91
CA PRO A 391 38.29 -27.48 -18.24
C PRO A 391 37.43 -28.17 -19.30
N SER A 392 37.30 -27.58 -20.50
CA SER A 392 36.44 -28.08 -21.59
C SER A 392 36.80 -29.49 -22.11
N ASN A 393 37.93 -30.05 -21.70
CA ASN A 393 38.36 -31.42 -21.99
C ASN A 393 38.05 -32.43 -20.86
N THR A 394 37.29 -32.03 -19.84
CA THR A 394 36.84 -32.91 -18.74
C THR A 394 35.38 -33.32 -18.92
N ILE A 395 35.03 -34.49 -18.36
CA ILE A 395 33.70 -35.08 -18.45
C ILE A 395 32.87 -34.63 -17.24
N ARG A 396 31.62 -34.20 -17.46
CA ARG A 396 30.67 -33.90 -16.36
C ARG A 396 30.12 -35.19 -15.79
N ILE A 397 29.71 -35.18 -14.52
CA ILE A 397 29.26 -36.40 -13.83
C ILE A 397 28.09 -37.07 -14.57
N GLY A 398 27.05 -36.31 -14.97
CA GLY A 398 25.94 -36.82 -15.79
C GLY A 398 26.28 -37.20 -17.25
N ASP A 399 27.52 -36.98 -17.71
CA ASP A 399 28.00 -37.42 -19.02
C ASP A 399 28.81 -38.74 -18.94
N ILE A 400 29.18 -39.21 -17.75
CA ILE A 400 29.95 -40.45 -17.54
C ILE A 400 29.30 -41.68 -18.24
N PRO A 401 27.99 -41.94 -18.13
CA PRO A 401 27.37 -43.10 -18.79
C PRO A 401 27.54 -43.08 -20.31
N LYS A 402 27.53 -41.90 -20.92
CA LYS A 402 27.69 -41.72 -22.38
C LYS A 402 29.07 -42.16 -22.86
N VAL A 403 30.08 -42.06 -22.00
CA VAL A 403 31.45 -42.55 -22.24
C VAL A 403 31.55 -44.06 -21.97
N LEU A 404 30.94 -44.54 -20.88
CA LEU A 404 30.97 -45.96 -20.50
C LEU A 404 30.17 -46.87 -21.44
N LYS A 405 29.15 -46.35 -22.13
CA LYS A 405 28.28 -47.09 -23.07
C LYS A 405 29.01 -47.69 -24.28
N VAL A 406 30.26 -47.30 -24.55
CA VAL A 406 31.10 -47.92 -25.58
C VAL A 406 31.73 -49.25 -25.09
N PHE A 407 31.72 -49.49 -23.77
CA PHE A 407 32.34 -50.64 -23.10
C PHE A 407 31.31 -51.63 -22.52
N THR A 408 30.01 -51.44 -22.77
CA THR A 408 28.92 -52.32 -22.33
C THR A 408 28.62 -53.42 -23.34
N CYS A 409 28.56 -54.68 -22.90
CA CYS A 409 28.20 -55.82 -23.75
C CYS A 409 26.72 -56.21 -23.59
N SER A 410 25.84 -55.64 -24.43
CA SER A 410 24.39 -55.91 -24.38
C SER A 410 23.97 -57.31 -24.89
N ASP A 411 24.81 -57.99 -25.70
CA ASP A 411 24.51 -59.30 -26.28
C ASP A 411 25.56 -60.35 -25.89
N ALA A 412 25.20 -61.20 -24.92
CA ALA A 412 26.03 -62.35 -24.50
C ALA A 412 26.24 -63.40 -25.62
N ASN A 413 25.39 -63.38 -26.66
CA ASN A 413 25.52 -64.24 -27.85
C ASN A 413 26.36 -63.59 -28.97
N SER A 414 26.82 -62.34 -28.82
CA SER A 414 27.74 -61.73 -29.78
C SER A 414 29.15 -62.29 -29.57
N MET A 415 29.69 -62.96 -30.59
CA MET A 415 31.01 -63.63 -30.51
C MET A 415 32.20 -62.65 -30.38
N THR A 416 31.93 -61.35 -30.31
CA THR A 416 32.87 -60.23 -30.23
C THR A 416 33.25 -59.85 -28.80
N CYS A 417 32.35 -60.00 -27.81
CA CYS A 417 32.64 -59.70 -26.41
C CYS A 417 33.51 -60.77 -25.70
N GLY A 418 33.94 -61.82 -26.42
CA GLY A 418 34.63 -62.98 -25.85
C GLY A 418 36.14 -62.83 -25.62
N ASN A 419 36.81 -61.78 -26.13
CA ASN A 419 38.27 -61.67 -26.10
C ASN A 419 38.80 -60.27 -25.68
N GLY A 420 38.97 -60.07 -24.37
CA GLY A 420 40.23 -59.50 -23.87
C GLY A 420 40.34 -57.99 -23.63
N GLN A 421 39.28 -57.18 -23.73
CA GLN A 421 39.40 -55.75 -23.37
C GLN A 421 38.11 -55.16 -22.76
N PHE A 422 38.11 -55.03 -21.42
CA PHE A 422 37.16 -54.26 -20.58
C PHE A 422 35.69 -54.25 -21.02
N SER A 423 34.95 -55.31 -20.69
CA SER A 423 33.48 -55.34 -20.75
C SER A 423 32.87 -55.01 -19.38
N ILE A 424 31.97 -54.02 -19.35
CA ILE A 424 31.14 -53.67 -18.19
C ILE A 424 29.83 -54.47 -18.28
N SER A 425 29.32 -55.00 -17.16
CA SER A 425 28.03 -55.70 -17.16
C SER A 425 26.87 -54.71 -17.26
N ASP A 426 25.74 -55.14 -17.81
CA ASP A 426 24.57 -54.26 -17.97
C ASP A 426 24.04 -53.77 -16.61
N SER A 427 24.10 -54.60 -15.57
CA SER A 427 23.81 -54.23 -14.19
C SER A 427 24.76 -53.16 -13.65
N ASP A 428 26.08 -53.29 -13.85
CA ASP A 428 27.05 -52.29 -13.37
C ASP A 428 26.86 -50.95 -14.11
N TYR A 429 26.56 -51.00 -15.41
CA TYR A 429 26.24 -49.81 -16.20
C TYR A 429 24.98 -49.11 -15.68
N GLN A 430 23.88 -49.84 -15.49
CA GLN A 430 22.64 -49.29 -14.95
C GLN A 430 22.86 -48.67 -13.55
N THR A 431 23.64 -49.32 -12.69
CA THR A 431 24.04 -48.77 -11.39
C THR A 431 24.80 -47.44 -11.55
N VAL A 432 25.84 -47.39 -12.39
CA VAL A 432 26.60 -46.14 -12.60
C VAL A 432 25.73 -45.05 -13.25
N GLU A 433 24.87 -45.39 -14.21
CA GLU A 433 23.91 -44.46 -14.83
C GLU A 433 22.96 -43.87 -13.78
N SER A 434 22.41 -44.68 -12.89
CA SER A 434 21.59 -44.23 -11.76
C SER A 434 22.32 -43.30 -10.79
N TYR A 435 23.51 -43.68 -10.30
CA TYR A 435 24.28 -42.85 -9.36
C TYR A 435 24.74 -41.52 -9.99
N THR A 436 25.23 -41.56 -11.23
CA THR A 436 25.73 -40.34 -11.90
C THR A 436 24.62 -39.36 -12.27
N ASN A 437 23.43 -39.86 -12.68
CA ASN A 437 22.25 -39.02 -12.85
C ASN A 437 21.75 -38.44 -11.52
N SER A 438 21.83 -39.20 -10.42
CA SER A 438 21.48 -38.72 -9.07
C SER A 438 22.35 -37.55 -8.63
N ILE A 439 23.67 -37.69 -8.76
CA ILE A 439 24.63 -36.63 -8.43
C ILE A 439 24.43 -35.44 -9.37
N GLN A 440 24.17 -35.65 -10.67
CA GLN A 440 23.90 -34.56 -11.60
C GLN A 440 22.62 -33.78 -11.23
N ASN A 441 21.56 -34.46 -10.79
CA ASN A 441 20.33 -33.80 -10.30
C ASN A 441 20.60 -32.97 -9.04
N LEU A 442 21.42 -33.49 -8.12
CA LEU A 442 21.82 -32.76 -6.91
C LEU A 442 22.67 -31.51 -7.25
N LEU A 443 23.62 -31.63 -8.18
CA LEU A 443 24.42 -30.50 -8.69
C LEU A 443 23.56 -29.44 -9.42
N ASN A 444 22.50 -29.86 -10.12
CA ASN A 444 21.56 -28.93 -10.74
C ASN A 444 20.76 -28.13 -9.71
N ALA A 445 20.45 -28.72 -8.55
CA ALA A 445 19.77 -28.05 -7.43
C ALA A 445 20.72 -27.24 -6.53
N TYR A 446 22.02 -27.56 -6.51
CA TYR A 446 22.99 -27.01 -5.55
C TYR A 446 23.04 -25.47 -5.47
N PRO A 447 23.09 -24.70 -6.58
CA PRO A 447 23.08 -23.23 -6.50
C PRO A 447 21.80 -22.66 -5.88
N GLY A 448 20.67 -23.35 -6.03
CA GLY A 448 19.42 -22.98 -5.37
C GLY A 448 19.50 -23.22 -3.87
N MET A 449 19.97 -24.41 -3.45
CA MET A 449 20.17 -24.73 -2.03
C MET A 449 21.10 -23.72 -1.35
N GLU A 450 22.22 -23.40 -1.98
CA GLU A 450 23.21 -22.43 -1.48
C GLU A 450 22.60 -21.03 -1.32
N ASN A 451 21.93 -20.51 -2.35
CA ASN A 451 21.24 -19.22 -2.28
C ASN A 451 20.08 -19.18 -1.26
N LEU A 452 19.45 -20.31 -0.97
CA LEU A 452 18.39 -20.42 0.03
C LEU A 452 18.99 -20.43 1.46
N VAL A 453 19.99 -21.28 1.72
CA VAL A 453 20.72 -21.40 3.00
C VAL A 453 21.43 -20.10 3.38
N GLU A 454 22.03 -19.41 2.40
CA GLU A 454 22.64 -18.10 2.58
C GLU A 454 21.58 -16.97 2.74
N CYS A 455 20.28 -17.26 2.63
CA CYS A 455 19.17 -16.29 2.59
C CYS A 455 19.31 -15.24 1.46
N GLN A 456 20.06 -15.58 0.40
CA GLN A 456 20.44 -14.68 -0.68
C GLN A 456 19.26 -14.31 -1.57
N LEU A 457 18.38 -15.27 -1.89
CA LEU A 457 17.13 -15.01 -2.63
C LEU A 457 16.28 -13.88 -2.00
N VAL A 458 16.23 -13.83 -0.67
CA VAL A 458 15.48 -12.82 0.09
C VAL A 458 16.23 -11.49 0.14
N LYS A 459 17.57 -11.52 0.34
CA LYS A 459 18.42 -10.34 0.30
C LYS A 459 18.31 -9.61 -1.05
N ASP A 460 18.38 -10.32 -2.17
CA ASP A 460 18.32 -9.72 -3.50
C ASP A 460 16.93 -9.13 -3.81
N ALA A 461 15.86 -9.85 -3.49
CA ALA A 461 14.49 -9.36 -3.61
C ALA A 461 14.25 -8.07 -2.78
N PHE A 462 14.76 -8.03 -1.54
CA PHE A 462 14.63 -6.86 -0.67
C PHE A 462 15.52 -5.69 -1.12
N SER A 463 16.72 -5.97 -1.65
CA SER A 463 17.59 -4.98 -2.27
C SER A 463 16.92 -4.33 -3.48
N GLU A 464 16.28 -5.11 -4.35
CA GLU A 464 15.48 -4.58 -5.46
C GLU A 464 14.34 -3.68 -4.98
N ILE A 465 13.56 -4.11 -3.97
CA ILE A 465 12.44 -3.34 -3.42
C ILE A 465 12.94 -2.00 -2.83
N LEU A 466 14.04 -2.02 -2.07
CA LEU A 466 14.63 -0.82 -1.46
C LEU A 466 15.12 0.18 -2.52
N VAL A 467 15.94 -0.29 -3.47
CA VAL A 467 16.58 0.56 -4.48
C VAL A 467 15.55 1.09 -5.49
N LYS A 468 14.65 0.23 -6.01
CA LYS A 468 13.75 0.59 -7.10
C LYS A 468 12.41 1.14 -6.63
N HIS A 469 11.79 0.58 -5.57
CA HIS A 469 10.37 0.80 -5.27
C HIS A 469 10.08 1.61 -3.99
N CYS A 470 10.86 1.47 -2.93
CA CYS A 470 10.61 2.18 -1.65
C CYS A 470 10.53 3.70 -1.80
N LYS A 471 11.48 4.30 -2.54
CA LYS A 471 11.52 5.76 -2.78
C LYS A 471 10.33 6.26 -3.62
N PRO A 472 9.96 5.68 -4.78
CA PRO A 472 8.75 6.10 -5.51
C PRO A 472 7.46 5.77 -4.75
N MET A 473 7.33 4.63 -4.06
CA MET A 473 6.14 4.33 -3.24
C MET A 473 5.90 5.43 -2.20
N LYS A 474 6.92 5.79 -1.41
CA LYS A 474 6.87 6.85 -0.41
C LYS A 474 6.53 8.21 -1.04
N LYS A 475 7.06 8.51 -2.23
CA LYS A 475 6.73 9.74 -2.99
C LYS A 475 5.27 9.77 -3.47
N PHE A 476 4.76 8.68 -4.03
CA PHE A 476 3.40 8.64 -4.60
C PHE A 476 2.33 8.57 -3.53
N VAL A 477 2.52 7.80 -2.44
CA VAL A 477 1.58 7.78 -1.32
C VAL A 477 1.51 9.14 -0.60
N HIS A 478 2.65 9.84 -0.48
CA HIS A 478 2.71 11.22 0.00
C HIS A 478 1.93 12.19 -0.91
N MET A 479 2.18 12.11 -2.22
CA MET A 479 1.48 12.91 -3.22
C MET A 479 -0.05 12.73 -3.16
N VAL A 480 -0.53 11.50 -2.94
CA VAL A 480 -1.97 11.24 -2.76
C VAL A 480 -2.49 11.86 -1.48
N TRP A 481 -1.92 11.58 -0.30
CA TRP A 481 -2.51 12.10 0.94
C TRP A 481 -2.47 13.64 0.99
N ALA A 482 -1.40 14.27 0.53
CA ALA A 482 -1.26 15.73 0.51
C ALA A 482 -2.29 16.39 -0.44
N SER A 483 -2.47 15.85 -1.65
CA SER A 483 -3.51 16.32 -2.57
C SER A 483 -4.93 16.00 -2.08
N MET A 484 -5.13 14.92 -1.32
CA MET A 484 -6.42 14.60 -0.70
C MET A 484 -6.80 15.55 0.43
N VAL A 485 -5.85 16.04 1.24
CA VAL A 485 -6.11 17.14 2.20
C VAL A 485 -6.53 18.38 1.44
N LEU A 486 -5.75 18.80 0.44
CA LEU A 486 -6.02 20.01 -0.33
C LEU A 486 -7.41 19.95 -1.01
N LEU A 487 -7.75 18.81 -1.64
CA LEU A 487 -9.07 18.60 -2.24
C LEU A 487 -10.19 18.64 -1.19
N SER A 488 -9.99 18.00 -0.03
CA SER A 488 -10.99 18.01 1.06
C SER A 488 -11.27 19.43 1.58
N LEU A 489 -10.23 20.28 1.67
CA LEU A 489 -10.38 21.68 2.07
C LEU A 489 -11.07 22.53 0.99
N ILE A 490 -10.71 22.36 -0.28
CA ILE A 490 -11.38 23.00 -1.42
C ILE A 490 -12.87 22.59 -1.49
N MET A 491 -13.17 21.33 -1.18
CA MET A 491 -14.54 20.83 -1.11
C MET A 491 -15.34 21.45 0.04
N VAL A 492 -14.75 21.58 1.24
CA VAL A 492 -15.38 22.29 2.36
C VAL A 492 -15.68 23.74 1.99
N THR A 493 -14.74 24.49 1.40
CA THR A 493 -15.00 25.90 1.02
C THR A 493 -16.06 26.01 -0.08
N LEU A 494 -16.06 25.14 -1.09
CA LEU A 494 -17.09 25.11 -2.13
C LEU A 494 -18.49 24.82 -1.57
N VAL A 495 -18.63 23.80 -0.71
CA VAL A 495 -19.92 23.43 -0.10
C VAL A 495 -20.44 24.56 0.80
N LEU A 496 -19.57 25.24 1.55
CA LEU A 496 -19.95 26.40 2.36
C LEU A 496 -20.37 27.61 1.50
N LEU A 497 -19.64 27.93 0.43
CA LEU A 497 -20.01 29.01 -0.49
C LEU A 497 -21.38 28.77 -1.15
N TRP A 498 -21.67 27.53 -1.57
CA TRP A 498 -22.95 27.20 -2.21
C TRP A 498 -24.14 27.09 -1.23
N THR A 499 -23.92 26.60 0.00
CA THR A 499 -24.96 26.59 1.05
C THR A 499 -25.34 27.98 1.55
N ILE A 500 -24.35 28.85 1.80
CA ILE A 500 -24.58 30.26 2.16
C ILE A 500 -25.40 30.96 1.07
N ARG A 501 -25.10 30.68 -0.22
CA ARG A 501 -25.84 31.28 -1.34
C ARG A 501 -27.28 30.76 -1.47
N ASP A 502 -27.52 29.46 -1.39
CA ASP A 502 -28.89 28.89 -1.40
C ASP A 502 -29.71 29.45 -0.22
N HIS A 503 -29.11 29.56 0.97
CA HIS A 503 -29.75 30.18 2.14
C HIS A 503 -30.07 31.67 1.90
N HIS A 504 -29.18 32.44 1.28
CA HIS A 504 -29.42 33.86 1.01
C HIS A 504 -30.52 34.08 -0.05
N GLU A 505 -30.52 33.29 -1.14
CA GLU A 505 -31.60 33.30 -2.14
C GLU A 505 -32.96 32.93 -1.50
N ILE A 506 -32.98 31.94 -0.60
CA ILE A 506 -34.19 31.54 0.13
C ILE A 506 -34.68 32.64 1.09
N SER A 507 -33.79 33.31 1.83
CA SER A 507 -34.19 34.28 2.86
C SER A 507 -34.78 35.58 2.28
N HIS A 508 -34.28 36.07 1.13
CA HIS A 508 -34.91 37.21 0.43
C HIS A 508 -36.35 36.91 -0.01
N HIS A 509 -36.64 35.68 -0.42
CA HIS A 509 -38.00 35.25 -0.77
C HIS A 509 -38.98 35.23 0.41
N PHE A 510 -38.52 35.30 1.67
CA PHE A 510 -39.40 35.37 2.84
C PHE A 510 -39.67 36.79 3.36
N SER A 511 -38.76 37.76 3.11
CA SER A 511 -38.95 39.13 3.62
C SER A 511 -40.02 39.92 2.85
N ASP A 512 -40.10 39.76 1.52
CA ASP A 512 -41.07 40.50 0.68
C ASP A 512 -42.55 40.06 0.89
N GLY A 513 -42.81 39.02 1.69
CA GLY A 513 -44.17 38.53 2.01
C GLY A 513 -44.77 39.04 3.32
N GLY A 514 -44.03 39.83 4.11
CA GLY A 514 -44.37 40.12 5.52
C GLY A 514 -45.03 41.46 5.84
N SER A 515 -45.32 42.31 4.84
CA SER A 515 -45.73 43.71 5.08
C SER A 515 -46.96 44.12 4.25
N VAL A 516 -48.16 43.86 4.79
CA VAL A 516 -49.42 44.46 4.35
C VAL A 516 -50.07 45.12 5.57
N GLY A 517 -49.97 46.44 5.67
CA GLY A 517 -50.69 47.22 6.68
C GLY A 517 -52.16 47.40 6.28
N PRO A 518 -53.13 47.23 7.21
CA PRO A 518 -54.55 47.37 6.88
C PRO A 518 -54.95 48.84 6.81
N HIS A 519 -55.08 49.38 5.59
CA HIS A 519 -55.88 50.59 5.35
C HIS A 519 -57.28 50.19 4.89
N SER A 520 -58.23 50.25 5.82
CA SER A 520 -59.66 50.12 5.55
C SER A 520 -60.30 51.51 5.40
N SER A 521 -60.62 51.91 4.17
CA SER A 521 -61.58 53.00 3.93
C SER A 521 -63.01 52.46 4.07
N PRO A 522 -63.91 53.12 4.81
CA PRO A 522 -65.33 52.79 4.78
C PRO A 522 -65.95 53.21 3.44
N ALA A 523 -67.01 52.52 3.02
CA ALA A 523 -67.83 52.88 1.87
C ALA A 523 -69.23 53.32 2.33
N ASP A 524 -69.82 54.29 1.62
CA ASP A 524 -71.14 54.83 1.95
C ASP A 524 -72.28 53.83 1.69
N MET A 525 -73.18 53.67 2.67
CA MET A 525 -74.61 53.47 2.43
C MET A 525 -75.41 53.57 3.73
N LEU A 526 -76.21 54.64 3.88
CA LEU A 526 -77.52 54.62 4.56
C LEU A 526 -78.23 55.97 4.41
N GLU A 527 -79.31 56.00 3.62
CA GLU A 527 -80.35 57.01 3.78
C GLU A 527 -81.25 56.63 4.97
N LEU A 528 -81.49 57.57 5.90
CA LEU A 528 -82.86 57.97 6.23
C LEU A 528 -82.83 59.37 6.89
N GLY A 529 -83.75 60.24 6.48
CA GLY A 529 -83.62 61.67 6.72
C GLY A 529 -84.05 62.18 8.09
N ASN A 530 -83.67 63.43 8.38
CA ASN A 530 -84.60 64.38 8.99
C ASN A 530 -84.24 65.81 8.59
N ALA A 531 -85.20 66.73 8.65
CA ALA A 531 -85.06 68.09 8.11
C ALA A 531 -85.31 69.18 9.17
N THR A 532 -84.57 70.30 9.12
CA THR A 532 -85.19 71.65 9.13
C THR A 532 -84.24 72.82 8.81
N LYS A 533 -84.88 73.91 8.36
CA LYS A 533 -84.39 75.22 7.87
C LYS A 533 -83.46 76.02 8.82
N GLN A 534 -82.49 76.74 8.24
CA GLN A 534 -82.35 78.23 8.19
C GLN A 534 -81.14 78.56 7.27
N VAL A 535 -81.08 79.51 6.32
CA VAL A 535 -81.77 80.78 5.94
C VAL A 535 -81.08 82.07 6.42
N LYS A 536 -80.53 82.84 5.46
CA LYS A 536 -79.95 84.22 5.55
C LYS A 536 -78.62 84.34 6.34
N ASP A 537 -77.69 85.27 6.08
CA ASP A 537 -77.47 86.42 5.16
C ASP A 537 -75.92 86.71 5.17
N ASN A 538 -75.20 87.53 4.36
CA ASN A 538 -75.51 88.48 3.27
C ASN A 538 -74.24 88.87 2.43
N THR A 539 -74.45 89.64 1.34
CA THR A 539 -73.63 90.78 0.79
C THR A 539 -72.09 90.68 0.51
N ASN A 540 -71.73 90.66 -0.80
CA ASN A 540 -71.02 91.68 -1.63
C ASN A 540 -69.91 92.60 -1.03
N HIS A 541 -68.93 93.18 -1.76
CA HIS A 541 -68.35 92.99 -3.12
C HIS A 541 -66.98 93.72 -3.22
N THR A 542 -66.04 93.17 -3.98
CA THR A 542 -65.08 93.87 -4.87
C THR A 542 -64.50 92.78 -5.78
N SER A 543 -64.39 92.93 -7.11
CA SER A 543 -64.10 94.13 -7.90
C SER A 543 -64.81 94.14 -9.27
N ILE A 544 -65.03 95.36 -9.80
CA ILE A 544 -65.25 95.75 -11.21
C ILE A 544 -66.25 94.88 -11.99
#